data_AF-A0A6P0VA31-F1
#
_entry.id   AF-A0A6P0VA31-F1
#
_cell.length_a   1.000
_cell.length_b   1.000
_cell.length_c   1.000
_cell.angle_alpha   90.00
_cell.angle_beta   90.00
_cell.angle_gamma   90.00
#
_symmetry.space_group_name_H-M   'P 1'
#
loop_
_entity.id
_entity.type
_entity.pdbx_description
1 polymer ?
#
loop_
_entity_poly.entity_id
_entity_poly.type
_entity_poly.pdbx_seq_one_letter_code
_entity_poly.pdbx_strand_id
1 'polypeptide(L)'
;MTQTSFTEADTEALFDDVERDQRFRSFWHPDGSLHWGYFENLASAQPEDFVPACDRWDAYMLQQSGITAESRVLEVACGNGNAAIWIAQQTGCEVVGIDLSSSYIDNA
;
A
#
# COMPACT_ATOMS: atom_id res chain seq x y z
N MET A 1 5.77 -25.45 -20.10
CA MET A 1 5.05 -24.24 -19.67
C MET A 1 5.96 -23.06 -19.98
N THR A 2 5.58 -22.19 -20.91
CA THR A 2 6.30 -20.95 -21.15
C THR A 2 6.06 -20.02 -19.96
N GLN A 3 7.11 -19.69 -19.24
CA GLN A 3 7.05 -18.69 -18.17
C GLN A 3 6.87 -17.33 -18.86
N THR A 4 5.70 -16.72 -18.69
CA THR A 4 5.50 -15.32 -19.08
C THR A 4 6.32 -14.44 -18.16
N SER A 5 7.18 -13.59 -18.72
CA SER A 5 7.88 -12.53 -18.00
C SER A 5 7.18 -11.20 -18.29
N PHE A 6 6.80 -10.48 -17.24
CA PHE A 6 6.32 -9.10 -17.36
C PHE A 6 7.46 -8.13 -17.07
N THR A 7 7.51 -7.03 -17.80
CA THR A 7 8.46 -5.93 -17.60
C THR A 7 7.93 -4.91 -16.60
N GLU A 8 8.79 -3.99 -16.16
CA GLU A 8 8.41 -2.82 -15.37
C GLU A 8 7.39 -1.96 -16.13
N ALA A 9 7.55 -1.79 -17.44
CA ALA A 9 6.61 -1.06 -18.28
C ALA A 9 5.24 -1.76 -18.39
N ASP A 10 5.22 -3.10 -18.44
CA ASP A 10 3.96 -3.86 -18.38
C ASP A 10 3.26 -3.67 -17.03
N THR A 11 4.03 -3.52 -15.95
CA THR A 11 3.53 -3.29 -14.59
C THR A 11 3.02 -1.86 -14.42
N GLU A 12 3.77 -0.86 -14.88
CA GLU A 12 3.35 0.55 -14.89
C GLU A 12 2.03 0.70 -15.68
N ALA A 13 1.96 0.18 -16.91
CA ALA A 13 0.76 0.21 -17.72
C ALA A 13 -0.44 -0.50 -17.05
N LEU A 14 -0.18 -1.52 -16.23
CA LEU A 14 -1.22 -2.20 -15.45
C LEU A 14 -1.82 -1.27 -14.39
N PHE A 15 -0.99 -0.53 -13.67
CA PHE A 15 -1.41 0.31 -12.54
C PHE A 15 -1.86 1.72 -12.97
N ASP A 16 -1.44 2.19 -14.14
CA ASP A 16 -1.95 3.43 -14.78
C ASP A 16 -3.30 3.23 -15.50
N ASP A 17 -3.80 2.00 -15.62
CA ASP A 17 -5.12 1.71 -16.18
C ASP A 17 -6.23 2.22 -15.23
N VAL A 18 -6.88 3.32 -15.62
CA VAL A 18 -7.92 4.00 -14.84
C VAL A 18 -9.14 3.11 -14.55
N GLU A 19 -9.56 2.27 -15.50
CA GLU A 19 -10.72 1.39 -15.28
C GLU A 19 -10.39 0.30 -14.26
N ARG A 20 -9.15 -0.20 -14.32
CA ARG A 20 -8.65 -1.16 -13.34
C ARG A 20 -8.48 -0.52 -11.96
N ASP A 21 -7.90 0.67 -11.87
CA ASP A 21 -7.72 1.37 -10.60
C ASP A 21 -9.08 1.60 -9.91
N GLN A 22 -10.08 2.09 -10.65
CA GLN A 22 -11.45 2.22 -10.16
C GLN A 22 -12.02 0.89 -9.64
N ARG A 23 -11.75 -0.20 -10.36
CA ARG A 23 -12.17 -1.53 -9.93
C ARG A 23 -11.45 -1.96 -8.65
N PHE A 24 -10.14 -1.75 -8.55
CA PHE A 24 -9.37 -2.13 -7.37
C PHE A 24 -9.83 -1.35 -6.13
N ARG A 25 -10.04 -0.05 -6.26
CA ARG A 25 -10.59 0.78 -5.17
C ARG A 25 -11.97 0.33 -4.70
N SER A 26 -12.77 -0.31 -5.55
CA SER A 26 -14.12 -0.75 -5.19
C SER A 26 -14.16 -1.94 -4.22
N PHE A 27 -13.05 -2.67 -4.04
CA PHE A 27 -13.02 -3.86 -3.17
C PHE A 27 -11.77 -3.99 -2.30
N TRP A 28 -10.65 -3.33 -2.63
CA TRP A 28 -9.47 -3.27 -1.76
C TRP A 28 -9.62 -2.17 -0.72
N HIS A 29 -9.48 -0.92 -1.13
CA HIS A 29 -9.58 0.22 -0.25
C HIS A 29 -9.98 1.45 -1.08
N PRO A 30 -10.96 2.26 -0.64
CA PRO A 30 -11.41 3.43 -1.41
C PRO A 30 -10.27 4.42 -1.67
N ASP A 31 -9.36 4.57 -0.70
CA ASP A 31 -8.19 5.46 -0.82
C ASP A 31 -6.99 4.82 -1.56
N GLY A 32 -7.13 3.58 -2.04
CA GLY A 32 -6.15 2.97 -2.94
C GLY A 32 -5.01 2.19 -2.29
N SER A 33 -5.12 1.80 -1.02
CA SER A 33 -4.22 0.81 -0.42
C SER A 33 -4.49 -0.59 -0.99
N LEU A 34 -3.48 -1.20 -1.63
CA LEU A 34 -3.59 -2.48 -2.35
C LEU A 34 -2.79 -3.59 -1.65
N HIS A 35 -3.13 -3.89 -0.40
CA HIS A 35 -2.51 -4.99 0.35
C HIS A 35 -3.54 -5.71 1.23
N TRP A 36 -3.13 -6.84 1.78
CA TRP A 36 -3.95 -7.63 2.70
C TRP A 36 -4.00 -7.01 4.09
N GLY A 37 -5.08 -7.35 4.80
CA GLY A 37 -5.26 -6.98 6.20
C GLY A 37 -4.73 -8.00 7.21
N TYR A 38 -4.38 -7.51 8.39
CA TYR A 38 -4.06 -8.30 9.57
C TYR A 38 -5.32 -8.59 10.39
N PHE A 39 -5.75 -9.85 10.42
CA PHE A 39 -6.92 -10.30 11.18
C PHE A 39 -6.48 -11.03 12.45
N GLU A 40 -6.90 -10.53 13.61
CA GLU A 40 -6.57 -11.15 14.91
C GLU A 40 -7.23 -12.53 15.08
N ASN A 41 -8.44 -12.70 14.53
CA ASN A 41 -9.15 -13.97 14.49
C ASN A 41 -9.86 -14.16 13.16
N LEU A 42 -9.22 -14.91 12.26
CA LEU A 42 -9.75 -15.19 10.93
C LEU A 42 -11.05 -16.01 10.98
N ALA A 43 -11.27 -16.81 12.02
CA ALA A 43 -12.48 -17.64 12.14
C ALA A 43 -13.75 -16.82 12.44
N SER A 44 -13.61 -15.59 12.94
CA SER A 44 -14.72 -14.68 13.21
C SER A 44 -14.79 -13.48 12.28
N ALA A 45 -13.79 -13.30 11.40
CA ALA A 45 -13.70 -12.16 10.50
C ALA A 45 -14.90 -12.07 9.56
N GLN A 46 -15.42 -10.86 9.38
CA GLN A 46 -16.47 -10.53 8.42
C GLN A 46 -15.90 -9.67 7.27
N PRO A 47 -16.56 -9.60 6.10
CA PRO A 47 -16.07 -8.79 4.98
C PRO A 47 -15.83 -7.31 5.32
N GLU A 48 -16.66 -6.72 6.18
CA GLU A 48 -16.51 -5.34 6.66
C GLU A 48 -15.24 -5.10 7.48
N ASP A 49 -14.61 -6.15 8.01
CA ASP A 49 -13.37 -6.05 8.78
C ASP A 49 -12.15 -5.85 7.87
N PHE A 50 -12.30 -5.96 6.55
CA PHE A 50 -11.18 -5.95 5.60
C PHE A 50 -10.36 -4.66 5.67
N VAL A 51 -11.00 -3.50 5.52
CA VAL A 51 -10.32 -2.19 5.56
C VAL A 51 -9.67 -1.95 6.93
N PRO A 52 -10.37 -2.10 8.07
CA PRO A 52 -9.72 -2.01 9.39
C PRO A 52 -8.56 -3.00 9.59
N ALA A 53 -8.62 -4.17 8.95
CA ALA A 53 -7.51 -5.12 8.99
C ALA A 53 -6.30 -4.62 8.19
N CYS A 54 -6.49 -3.93 7.06
CA CYS A 54 -5.40 -3.27 6.34
C CYS A 54 -4.70 -2.22 7.20
N ASP A 55 -5.44 -1.33 7.85
CA ASP A 55 -4.85 -0.33 8.77
C ASP A 55 -4.09 -1.01 9.93
N ARG A 56 -4.63 -2.12 10.45
CA ARG A 56 -3.97 -2.90 11.50
C ARG A 56 -2.67 -3.53 11.01
N TRP A 57 -2.60 -3.94 9.74
CA TRP A 57 -1.38 -4.47 9.15
C TRP A 57 -0.28 -3.40 9.13
N ASP A 58 -0.60 -2.17 8.71
CA ASP A 58 0.36 -1.06 8.70
C ASP A 58 0.86 -0.73 10.11
N ALA A 59 -0.07 -0.66 11.07
CA ALA A 59 0.27 -0.44 12.47
C ALA A 59 1.17 -1.54 13.05
N TYR A 60 0.88 -2.79 12.73
CA TYR A 60 1.71 -3.92 13.15
C TYR A 60 3.10 -3.84 12.53
N MET A 61 3.20 -3.62 11.22
CA MET A 61 4.48 -3.54 10.51
C MET A 61 5.34 -2.38 11.02
N LEU A 62 4.73 -1.21 11.26
CA LEU A 62 5.44 -0.08 11.87
C LEU A 62 5.97 -0.43 13.26
N GLN A 63 5.15 -1.07 14.11
CA GLN A 63 5.58 -1.51 15.44
C GLN A 63 6.78 -2.48 15.37
N GLN A 64 6.80 -3.38 14.39
CA GLN A 64 7.90 -4.35 14.23
C GLN A 64 9.16 -3.74 13.58
N SER A 65 9.03 -2.64 12.85
CA SER A 65 10.11 -2.07 12.04
C SER A 65 11.25 -1.44 12.85
N GLY A 66 10.96 -0.97 14.07
CA GLY A 66 11.91 -0.18 14.86
C GLY A 66 12.18 1.22 14.29
N ILE A 67 11.36 1.71 13.35
CA ILE A 67 11.45 3.07 12.81
C ILE A 67 11.20 4.08 13.95
N THR A 68 12.07 5.08 14.02
CA THR A 68 12.01 6.20 14.97
C THR A 68 12.00 7.54 14.23
N ALA A 69 11.80 8.64 14.95
CA ALA A 69 11.83 10.00 14.39
C ALA A 69 13.16 10.34 13.68
N GLU A 70 14.26 9.70 14.06
CA GLU A 70 15.59 9.90 13.47
C GLU A 70 15.84 9.05 12.21
N SER A 71 14.88 8.19 11.84
CA SER A 71 15.00 7.32 10.67
C SER A 71 14.83 8.08 9.37
N ARG A 72 15.41 7.52 8.30
CA ARG A 72 15.13 7.91 6.91
C ARG A 72 14.60 6.68 6.20
N VAL A 73 13.33 6.69 5.86
CA VAL A 73 12.58 5.53 5.39
C VAL A 73 12.39 5.62 3.87
N LEU A 74 12.60 4.51 3.18
CA LEU A 74 12.24 4.35 1.78
C LEU A 74 11.05 3.39 1.71
N GLU A 75 9.90 3.89 1.26
CA GLU A 75 8.74 3.05 0.95
C GLU A 75 8.76 2.70 -0.53
N VAL A 76 8.92 1.40 -0.84
CA VAL A 76 9.03 0.89 -2.21
C VAL A 76 7.67 0.38 -2.67
N ALA A 77 7.24 0.81 -3.85
CA ALA A 77 5.89 0.60 -4.37
C ALA A 77 4.83 1.23 -3.45
N CYS A 78 4.98 2.54 -3.21
CA CYS A 78 4.17 3.29 -2.25
C CYS A 78 2.71 3.49 -2.69
N GLY A 79 2.36 3.14 -3.94
CA GLY A 79 1.06 3.49 -4.50
C GLY A 79 0.80 4.99 -4.36
N ASN A 80 -0.41 5.37 -3.94
CA ASN A 80 -0.78 6.77 -3.69
C ASN A 80 -0.14 7.35 -2.41
N GLY A 81 0.86 6.69 -1.80
CA GLY A 81 1.64 7.21 -0.68
C GLY A 81 0.94 7.19 0.68
N ASN A 82 -0.26 6.62 0.80
CA ASN A 82 -1.04 6.60 2.05
C ASN A 82 -0.23 6.07 3.24
N ALA A 83 0.46 4.94 3.05
CA ALA A 83 1.27 4.32 4.09
C ALA A 83 2.51 5.16 4.41
N ALA A 84 3.27 5.66 3.43
CA ALA A 84 4.38 6.59 3.65
C ALA A 84 3.97 7.83 4.46
N ILE A 85 2.87 8.48 4.06
CA ILE A 85 2.33 9.65 4.74
C ILE A 85 1.94 9.30 6.18
N TRP A 86 1.25 8.18 6.36
CA TRP A 86 0.83 7.71 7.67
C TRP A 86 2.04 7.39 8.58
N ILE A 87 3.07 6.71 8.07
CA ILE A 87 4.32 6.42 8.79
C ILE A 87 5.01 7.71 9.23
N ALA A 88 5.13 8.69 8.31
CA ALA A 88 5.72 9.99 8.62
C ALA A 88 4.94 10.70 9.73
N GLN A 89 3.60 10.66 9.69
CA GLN A 89 2.73 11.24 10.72
C GLN A 89 2.86 10.54 12.07
N GLN A 90 2.98 9.21 12.11
CA GLN A 90 3.08 8.46 13.37
C GLN A 90 4.45 8.62 14.05
N THR A 91 5.52 8.80 13.26
CA THR A 91 6.90 8.74 13.77
C THR A 91 7.61 10.08 13.78
N GLY A 92 7.21 11.02 12.91
CA GLY A 92 7.94 12.26 12.64
C GLY A 92 9.20 12.10 11.80
N CYS A 93 9.45 10.90 11.23
CA CYS A 93 10.64 10.64 10.43
C CYS A 93 10.51 11.13 8.97
N GLU A 94 11.64 11.17 8.25
CA GLU A 94 11.65 11.42 6.81
C GLU A 94 11.26 10.13 6.07
N VAL A 95 10.25 10.21 5.20
CA VAL A 95 9.84 9.11 4.33
C VAL A 95 9.92 9.54 2.87
N VAL A 96 10.53 8.70 2.04
CA VAL A 96 10.54 8.84 0.58
C VAL A 96 9.76 7.67 0.01
N GLY A 97 8.65 7.95 -0.67
CA GLY A 97 7.89 6.96 -1.44
C GLY A 97 8.40 6.90 -2.87
N ILE A 98 8.50 5.68 -3.43
CA ILE A 98 8.74 5.46 -4.86
C ILE A 98 7.70 4.50 -5.42
N ASP A 99 7.24 4.76 -6.63
CA ASP A 99 6.35 3.88 -7.39
C ASP A 99 6.69 3.96 -8.88
N LEU A 100 6.34 2.92 -9.64
CA LEU A 100 6.46 2.92 -11.09
C LEU A 100 5.33 3.70 -11.74
N SER A 101 4.13 3.69 -11.15
CA SER A 101 2.96 4.41 -11.67
C SER A 101 3.10 5.90 -11.42
N SER A 102 3.26 6.66 -12.50
CA SER A 102 3.20 8.12 -12.44
C SER A 102 1.84 8.62 -11.91
N SER A 103 0.75 7.92 -12.23
CA SER A 103 -0.59 8.27 -11.76
C SER A 103 -0.70 8.20 -10.23
N TYR A 104 -0.08 7.20 -9.62
CA TYR A 104 -0.04 7.04 -8.17
C TYR A 104 0.84 8.10 -7.50
N ILE A 105 1.99 8.44 -8.10
CA ILE A 105 2.84 9.53 -7.60
C ILE A 105 2.11 10.89 -7.69
N ASP A 106 1.38 11.16 -8.77
CA ASP A 106 0.63 12.41 -8.96
C ASP A 106 -0.57 12.56 -8.00
N ASN A 107 -1.09 11.44 -7.48
CA ASN A 107 -2.23 11.41 -6.55
C ASN A 107 -1.83 11.52 -5.06
N ALA A 108 -0.53 11.46 -4.74
CA ALA A 108 -0.01 11.41 -3.38
C ALA A 108 -0.10 12.76 -2.62
#